data_AF-A0A7K0BV10-F1
#
_entry.id   AF-A0A7K0BV10-F1
#
_cell.length_a   1.000
_cell.length_b   1.000
_cell.length_c   1.000
_cell.angle_alpha   90.00
_cell.angle_beta   90.00
_cell.angle_gamma   90.00
#
_symmetry.space_group_name_H-M   'P 1'
#
loop_
_entity.id
_entity.type
_entity.pdbx_description
1 polymer ?
#
loop_
_entity_poly.entity_id
_entity_poly.type
_entity_poly.pdbx_seq_one_letter_code
_entity_poly.pdbx_strand_id
1 'polypeptide(L)' 'MEEVVRQLQLAIHDARVAFDCIGLGEVERARTCLVTARAALDAAGTVLDHGLAHSPVAQVADEAAAAMAAIAD' A
#
# COMPACT_ATOMS: atom_id res chain seq x y z
N MET A 1 -5.50 -6.79 5.83
CA MET A 1 -4.98 -7.44 4.61
C MET A 1 -5.95 -7.36 3.44
N GLU A 2 -7.25 -7.61 3.64
CA GLU A 2 -8.28 -7.51 2.59
C GLU A 2 -8.27 -6.16 1.85
N GLU A 3 -8.14 -5.06 2.59
CA GLU A 3 -8.07 -3.73 1.99
C GLU A 3 -6.84 -3.54 1.09
N VAL A 4 -5.67 -4.09 1.47
CA VAL A 4 -4.48 -4.10 0.61
C VAL A 4 -4.77 -4.84 -0.69
N VAL A 5 -5.40 -6.02 -0.60
CA VAL A 5 -5.78 -6.80 -1.80
C VAL A 5 -6.75 -6.02 -2.69
N ARG A 6 -7.77 -5.39 -2.10
CA ARG A 6 -8.75 -4.59 -2.83
C ARG A 6 -8.08 -3.42 -3.58
N GLN A 7 -7.17 -2.70 -2.92
CA GLN A 7 -6.45 -1.59 -3.53
C GLN A 7 -5.53 -2.05 -4.66
N LEU A 8 -4.82 -3.18 -4.47
CA LEU A 8 -3.98 -3.75 -5.53
C LEU A 8 -4.82 -4.22 -6.73
N GLN A 9 -6.02 -4.76 -6.52
CA GLN A 9 -6.92 -5.12 -7.61
C GLN A 9 -7.37 -3.90 -8.41
N LEU A 10 -7.69 -2.78 -7.75
CA LEU A 10 -8.00 -1.51 -8.41
C LEU A 10 -6.81 -0.98 -9.21
N ALA A 11 -5.61 -0.97 -8.61
CA ALA A 11 -4.39 -0.53 -9.29
C ALA A 11 -4.11 -1.36 -10.56
N ILE A 12 -4.27 -2.68 -10.49
CA ILE A 12 -4.10 -3.58 -11.65
C ILE A 12 -5.15 -3.30 -12.72
N HIS A 13 -6.41 -3.10 -12.33
CA HIS A 13 -7.49 -2.76 -13.25
C HIS A 13 -7.17 -1.46 -14.00
N ASP A 14 -6.84 -0.40 -13.28
CA ASP A 14 -6.59 0.91 -13.88
C ASP A 14 -5.32 0.92 -14.73
N ALA A 15 -4.28 0.16 -14.34
CA ALA A 15 -3.09 -0.03 -15.17
C ALA A 15 -3.40 -0.73 -16.50
N ARG A 16 -4.31 -1.71 -16.50
CA ARG A 16 -4.76 -2.39 -17.74
C ARG A 16 -5.54 -1.44 -18.64
N VAL A 17 -6.49 -0.70 -18.08
CA VAL A 17 -7.26 0.30 -18.85
C VAL A 17 -6.33 1.36 -19.42
N ALA A 18 -5.34 1.83 -18.65
CA ALA A 18 -4.35 2.78 -19.14
C ALA A 18 -3.54 2.24 -20.32
N PHE A 19 -3.10 0.98 -20.25
CA PHE A 19 -2.39 0.31 -21.33
C PHE A 19 -3.22 0.23 -22.62
N ASP A 20 -4.50 -0.14 -22.50
CA ASP A 20 -5.41 -0.19 -23.64
C ASP A 20 -5.64 1.21 -24.23
N CYS A 21 -5.85 2.24 -23.40
CA CYS A 21 -5.98 3.63 -23.83
C CYS A 21 -4.74 4.13 -24.59
N ILE A 22 -3.53 3.71 -24.21
CA ILE A 22 -2.29 4.03 -24.96
C ILE A 22 -2.37 3.44 -26.38
N GLY A 23 -2.78 2.18 -26.51
CA GLY A 23 -2.95 1.52 -27.81
C GLY A 23 -3.98 2.19 -28.72
N LEU A 24 -4.99 2.84 -28.12
CA LEU A 24 -6.05 3.57 -28.82
C LEU A 24 -5.70 5.05 -29.09
N GLY A 25 -4.55 5.54 -28.64
CA GLY A 25 -4.16 6.96 -28.74
C GLY A 25 -4.89 7.89 -27.76
N GLU A 26 -5.62 7.34 -26.79
CA GLU A 26 -6.35 8.08 -25.76
C GLU A 26 -5.45 8.48 -24.57
N VAL A 27 -4.39 9.24 -24.86
CA VAL A 27 -3.30 9.52 -23.90
C VAL A 27 -3.79 10.18 -22.61
N GLU A 28 -4.77 11.08 -22.70
CA GLU A 28 -5.31 11.79 -21.53
C GLU A 28 -6.15 10.88 -20.62
N ARG A 29 -6.90 9.93 -21.21
CA ARG A 29 -7.58 8.88 -20.42
C ARG A 29 -6.57 7.93 -19.79
N ALA A 30 -5.53 7.53 -20.52
CA ALA A 30 -4.46 6.71 -19.99
C ALA A 30 -3.78 7.38 -18.77
N ARG A 31 -3.46 8.68 -18.87
CA ARG A 31 -2.91 9.47 -17.77
C ARG A 31 -3.81 9.45 -16.54
N THR A 32 -5.11 9.67 -16.75
CA THR A 32 -6.10 9.65 -15.65
C THR A 32 -6.12 8.30 -14.94
N CYS A 33 -6.19 7.20 -15.70
CA CYS A 33 -6.14 5.85 -15.15
C CYS A 33 -4.83 5.58 -14.39
N LEU A 34 -3.68 6.02 -14.89
CA LEU A 34 -2.40 5.88 -14.18
C LEU A 34 -2.36 6.65 -12.86
N VAL A 35 -2.92 7.86 -12.81
CA VAL A 35 -3.02 8.64 -11.57
C VAL A 35 -3.86 7.89 -10.53
N THR A 36 -5.01 7.34 -10.94
CA THR A 36 -5.85 6.53 -10.03
C THR A 36 -5.16 5.25 -9.58
N ALA A 37 -4.48 4.55 -10.50
CA ALA A 37 -3.70 3.35 -10.18
C ALA A 37 -2.60 3.66 -9.14
N ARG A 38 -1.91 4.80 -9.31
CA ARG A 38 -0.89 5.25 -8.35
C ARG A 38 -1.50 5.55 -6.98
N ALA A 39 -2.62 6.25 -6.93
CA ALA A 39 -3.31 6.54 -5.68
C ALA A 39 -3.72 5.26 -4.94
N ALA A 40 -4.20 4.23 -5.66
CA ALA A 40 -4.52 2.93 -5.06
C ALA A 40 -3.27 2.21 -4.53
N LEU A 41 -2.12 2.29 -5.23
CA LEU A 41 -0.85 1.75 -4.74
C LEU A 41 -0.37 2.46 -3.47
N ASP A 42 -0.45 3.79 -3.43
CA ASP A 42 -0.05 4.57 -2.25
C ASP A 42 -0.97 4.25 -1.05
N ALA A 43 -2.27 4.04 -1.28
CA ALA A 43 -3.22 3.59 -0.26
C ALA A 43 -2.89 2.17 0.25
N ALA A 44 -2.59 1.23 -0.65
CA ALA A 44 -2.19 -0.13 -0.29
C ALA A 44 -0.91 -0.12 0.58
N GLY A 45 0.08 0.68 0.20
CA GLY A 45 1.32 0.86 0.96
C GLY A 45 1.04 1.41 2.36
N THR A 46 0.22 2.47 2.47
CA THR A 46 -0.17 3.05 3.77
C THR A 46 -0.80 2.02 4.71
N VAL A 47 -1.74 1.21 4.19
CA VAL A 47 -2.42 0.17 5.00
C VAL A 47 -1.46 -0.94 5.40
N LEU A 48 -0.56 -1.34 4.48
CA LEU A 48 0.44 -2.37 4.76
C LEU A 48 1.44 -1.91 5.83
N ASP A 49 2.00 -0.72 5.68
CA ASP A 49 2.96 -0.15 6.62
C ASP A 49 2.33 0.00 8.01
N HIS A 50 1.09 0.50 8.07
CA HIS A 50 0.35 0.55 9.33
C HIS A 50 0.15 -0.84 9.95
N GLY A 51 -0.23 -1.84 9.14
CA GLY A 51 -0.42 -3.20 9.60
C GLY A 51 0.87 -3.86 10.11
N LEU A 52 2.00 -3.58 9.49
CA LEU A 52 3.31 -4.07 9.92
C LEU A 52 3.78 -3.39 11.20
N ALA A 53 3.62 -2.06 11.31
CA ALA A 53 3.97 -1.30 12.51
C ALA A 53 3.17 -1.76 13.74
N HIS A 54 1.93 -2.19 13.55
CA HIS A 54 1.06 -2.68 14.63
C HIS A 54 0.98 -4.21 14.67
N SER A 55 1.92 -4.91 14.03
CA SER A 55 2.00 -6.36 14.11
C SER A 55 2.33 -6.80 15.55
N PRO A 56 1.78 -7.93 16.04
CA PRO A 56 2.14 -8.45 17.35
C PRO A 56 3.64 -8.69 17.52
N VAL A 57 4.37 -9.00 16.44
CA VAL A 57 5.84 -9.12 16.48
C VAL A 57 6.52 -7.78 16.78
N ALA A 58 6.03 -6.69 16.19
CA ALA A 58 6.55 -5.35 16.44
C ALA A 58 6.26 -4.93 17.88
N GLN A 59 5.04 -5.16 18.36
CA GLN A 59 4.63 -4.83 19.73
C GLN A 59 5.47 -5.60 20.77
N VAL A 60 5.70 -6.89 20.57
CA VAL A 60 6.55 -7.69 21.47
C VAL A 60 8.00 -7.19 21.46
N ALA A 61 8.53 -6.75 20.33
CA ALA A 61 9.87 -6.18 20.26
C ALA A 61 9.97 -4.85 21.02
N ASP A 62 8.97 -3.99 20.89
CA ASP A 62 8.89 -2.71 21.61
C ASP A 62 8.74 -2.91 23.12
N GLU A 63 7.88 -3.85 23.54
CA GLU A 63 7.72 -4.24 24.95
C GLU A 63 9.00 -4.83 25.54
N ALA A 64 9.68 -5.71 24.80
CA ALA A 64 10.95 -6.29 25.22
C ALA A 64 12.05 -5.22 25.36
N ALA A 65 12.12 -4.27 24.42
CA ALA A 65 13.06 -3.15 24.49
C ALA A 65 12.79 -2.27 25.73
N ALA A 66 11.52 -1.96 26.00
CA ALA A 66 11.12 -1.21 27.19
C ALA A 66 11.45 -1.96 28.50
N ALA A 67 11.20 -3.27 28.54
CA ALA A 67 11.53 -4.10 29.70
C ALA A 67 13.03 -4.16 29.96
N MET A 68 13.86 -4.28 28.93
CA MET A 68 15.32 -4.27 29.08
C MET A 68 15.85 -2.93 29.58
N ALA A 69 15.29 -1.82 29.09
CA ALA A 69 15.66 -0.48 29.57
C ALA A 69 15.31 -0.30 31.06
N ALA A 70 14.13 -0.76 31.49
CA ALA A 70 13.69 -0.66 32.88
C ALA A 70 14.52 -1.52 33.85
N ILE A 71 15.17 -2.60 33.39
CA ILE A 71 16.07 -3.43 34.20
C ILE A 71 17.48 -2.78 34.32
N ALA A 72 17.85 -1.91 33.38
CA ALA A 72 19.15 -1.26 33.34
C ALA A 72 19.24 0.02 34.21
N ASP A 73 18.10 0.58 34.62
CA ASP A 73 17.95 1.70 35.57
C ASP A 73 17.90 1.22 37.03
#